data_AF-A0A1S4B8Y4-F1
#
_entry.id   AF-A0A1S4B8Y4-F1
#
_cell.length_a   1.000
_cell.length_b   1.000
_cell.length_c   1.000
_cell.angle_alpha   90.00
_cell.angle_beta   90.00
_cell.angle_gamma   90.00
#
_symmetry.space_group_name_H-M   'P 1'
#
loop_
_entity.id
_entity.type
_entity.pdbx_description
1 polymer ?
#
loop_
_entity_poly.entity_id
_entity_poly.type
_entity_poly.pdbx_seq_one_letter_code
_entity_poly.pdbx_strand_id
1 'polypeptide(L)'
;MQDNYQPQPQAQLQTHVQKQEQKEVDSLKDELSRLNIKQLRLFGKDLNGLGLNELRLLEHQLNEGLLAIKDMKEEKAVLESETLRRQARQAFIFVSIDLQSITPPFSFPVVTD
;
A
#
# COMPACT_ATOMS: atom_id res chain seq x y z
N MET A 1 51.64 -16.92 -44.46
CA MET A 1 51.53 -17.10 -43.00
C MET A 1 50.05 -17.02 -42.69
N GLN A 2 49.36 -18.16 -42.64
CA GLN A 2 47.98 -18.23 -42.16
C GLN A 2 48.06 -18.30 -40.64
N ASP A 3 47.91 -17.16 -39.97
CA ASP A 3 47.73 -17.13 -38.53
C ASP A 3 46.31 -17.64 -38.23
N ASN A 4 46.22 -18.93 -37.97
CA ASN A 4 45.01 -19.59 -37.53
C ASN A 4 44.73 -19.14 -36.08
N TYR A 5 44.08 -18.00 -35.92
CA TYR A 5 43.58 -17.52 -34.63
C TYR A 5 42.40 -18.41 -34.21
N GLN A 6 42.72 -19.51 -33.55
CA GLN A 6 41.73 -20.31 -32.83
C GLN A 6 41.33 -19.50 -31.57
N PRO A 7 40.05 -19.08 -31.39
CA PRO A 7 39.68 -18.26 -30.26
C PRO A 7 39.88 -19.07 -28.96
N GLN A 8 40.62 -18.51 -28.01
CA GLN A 8 40.83 -19.08 -26.69
C GLN A 8 39.46 -19.37 -26.01
N PRO A 9 39.27 -20.52 -25.34
CA PRO A 9 37.99 -20.94 -24.76
C PRO A 9 37.34 -19.90 -23.82
N GLN A 10 38.16 -19.05 -23.20
CA GLN A 10 37.74 -18.02 -22.25
C GLN A 10 36.99 -16.86 -22.92
N ALA A 11 37.36 -16.46 -24.15
CA ALA A 11 36.66 -15.40 -24.88
C ALA A 11 35.26 -15.85 -25.33
N GLN A 12 35.13 -17.13 -25.70
CA GLN A 12 33.84 -17.73 -26.07
C GLN A 12 32.89 -17.81 -24.88
N LEU A 13 33.40 -18.19 -23.69
CA LEU A 13 32.63 -18.20 -22.44
C LEU A 13 32.16 -16.79 -22.04
N GLN A 14 33.03 -15.78 -22.12
CA GLN A 14 32.65 -14.40 -21.82
C GLN A 14 31.58 -13.86 -22.77
N THR A 15 31.71 -14.12 -24.07
CA THR A 15 30.66 -13.74 -25.04
C THR A 15 29.34 -14.48 -24.81
N HIS A 16 29.39 -15.73 -24.36
CA HIS A 16 28.19 -16.50 -24.05
C HIS A 16 27.47 -15.96 -22.81
N VAL A 17 28.22 -15.62 -21.75
CA VAL A 17 27.69 -15.01 -20.53
C VAL A 17 27.08 -13.64 -20.84
N GLN A 18 27.79 -12.76 -21.55
CA GLN A 18 27.25 -11.44 -21.95
C GLN A 18 25.99 -11.55 -22.80
N LYS A 19 25.92 -12.54 -23.69
CA LYS A 19 24.75 -12.77 -24.54
C LYS A 19 23.56 -13.33 -23.75
N GLN A 20 23.82 -14.12 -22.71
CA GLN A 20 22.82 -14.63 -21.78
C GLN A 20 22.27 -13.48 -20.92
N GLU A 21 23.13 -12.65 -20.35
CA GLU A 21 22.76 -11.45 -19.58
C GLU A 21 21.94 -10.47 -20.44
N GLN A 22 22.34 -10.23 -21.69
CA GLN A 22 21.59 -9.38 -22.60
C GLN A 22 20.19 -9.93 -22.87
N LYS A 23 20.07 -11.25 -23.05
CA LYS A 23 18.77 -11.90 -23.26
C LYS A 23 17.86 -11.79 -22.04
N GLU A 24 18.42 -11.89 -20.84
CA GLU A 24 17.68 -11.68 -19.59
C GLU A 24 17.21 -10.22 -19.46
N VAL A 25 18.10 -9.26 -19.75
CA VAL A 25 17.75 -7.84 -19.77
C VAL A 25 16.63 -7.53 -20.76
N ASP A 26 16.67 -8.11 -21.95
CA ASP A 26 15.63 -7.92 -22.96
C ASP A 26 14.29 -8.54 -22.50
N SER A 27 14.32 -9.73 -21.88
CA SER A 27 13.14 -10.34 -21.28
C SER A 27 12.51 -9.47 -20.19
N LEU A 28 13.34 -8.87 -19.32
CA LEU A 28 12.88 -7.97 -18.26
C LEU A 28 12.27 -6.67 -18.85
N LYS A 29 12.84 -6.14 -19.92
CA LYS A 29 12.27 -4.97 -20.63
C LYS A 29 10.91 -5.28 -21.25
N ASP A 30 10.73 -6.48 -21.80
CA ASP A 30 9.45 -6.92 -22.33
C ASP A 30 8.40 -7.11 -21.23
N GLU A 31 8.79 -7.65 -20.09
CA GLU A 31 7.91 -7.74 -18.90
C GLU A 31 7.51 -6.36 -18.39
N LEU A 32 8.45 -5.43 -18.30
CA LEU A 32 8.19 -4.06 -17.88
C LEU A 32 7.22 -3.36 -18.84
N SER A 33 7.40 -3.56 -20.15
CA SER A 33 6.52 -3.00 -21.17
C SER A 33 5.11 -3.58 -21.07
N ARG A 34 4.98 -4.90 -20.89
CA ARG A 34 3.70 -5.57 -20.66
C ARG A 34 3.01 -5.08 -19.39
N LEU A 35 3.78 -4.88 -18.31
CA LEU A 35 3.25 -4.36 -17.05
C LEU A 35 2.74 -2.93 -17.19
N ASN A 36 3.49 -2.06 -17.88
CA ASN A 36 3.07 -0.69 -18.16
C ASN A 36 1.75 -0.63 -18.94
N ILE A 37 1.58 -1.47 -19.95
CA ILE A 37 0.31 -1.56 -20.71
C ILE A 37 -0.84 -1.98 -19.79
N LYS A 38 -0.63 -3.01 -18.95
CA LYS A 38 -1.64 -3.43 -17.96
C LYS A 38 -2.01 -2.29 -17.00
N GLN A 39 -1.01 -1.56 -16.51
CA GLN A 39 -1.23 -0.42 -15.63
C GLN A 39 -2.04 0.68 -16.32
N LEU A 40 -1.69 1.04 -17.57
CA LEU A 40 -2.46 2.02 -18.34
C LEU A 40 -3.93 1.61 -18.48
N ARG A 41 -4.18 0.32 -18.77
CA ARG A 41 -5.53 -0.25 -18.88
C ARG A 41 -6.30 -0.16 -17.57
N LEU A 42 -5.67 -0.47 -16.44
CA LEU A 42 -6.27 -0.29 -15.12
C LEU A 42 -6.64 1.18 -14.83
N PHE A 43 -5.91 2.14 -15.41
CA PHE A 43 -6.25 3.57 -15.36
C PHE A 43 -7.27 4.02 -16.43
N GLY A 44 -7.86 3.09 -17.19
CA GLY A 44 -8.81 3.39 -18.25
C GLY A 44 -8.17 3.94 -19.54
N LYS A 45 -6.85 3.78 -19.71
CA LYS A 45 -6.10 4.19 -20.91
C LYS A 45 -5.74 2.97 -21.76
N ASP A 46 -5.46 3.17 -23.04
CA ASP A 46 -5.02 2.10 -23.95
C ASP A 46 -5.93 0.86 -23.96
N LEU A 47 -7.25 1.12 -23.91
CA LEU A 47 -8.30 0.10 -23.98
C LEU A 47 -8.61 -0.33 -25.42
N ASN A 48 -8.06 0.41 -26.41
CA ASN A 48 -8.21 0.09 -27.81
C ASN A 48 -7.63 -1.30 -28.10
N GLY A 49 -8.37 -2.13 -28.84
CA GLY A 49 -7.97 -3.50 -29.14
C GLY A 49 -8.35 -4.54 -28.08
N LEU A 50 -8.96 -4.14 -26.95
CA LEU A 50 -9.60 -5.09 -26.03
C LEU A 50 -10.99 -5.50 -26.54
N GLY A 51 -11.28 -6.78 -26.46
CA GLY A 51 -12.63 -7.30 -26.70
C GLY A 51 -13.58 -7.04 -25.52
N LEU A 52 -14.88 -7.18 -25.76
CA LEU A 52 -15.92 -7.02 -24.72
C LEU A 52 -15.68 -7.88 -23.48
N ASN A 53 -15.24 -9.13 -23.66
CA ASN A 53 -14.96 -10.03 -22.53
C ASN A 53 -13.77 -9.55 -21.69
N GLU A 54 -12.74 -9.01 -22.34
CA GLU A 54 -11.55 -8.50 -21.66
C GLU A 54 -11.87 -7.20 -20.92
N LEU A 55 -12.67 -6.32 -21.53
CA LEU A 55 -13.18 -5.11 -20.88
C LEU A 55 -14.04 -5.44 -19.66
N ARG A 56 -14.94 -6.42 -19.77
CA ARG A 56 -15.76 -6.88 -18.64
C ARG A 56 -14.91 -7.46 -17.51
N LEU A 57 -13.87 -8.23 -17.85
CA LEU A 57 -12.94 -8.76 -16.85
C LEU A 57 -12.19 -7.62 -16.14
N LEU A 58 -11.71 -6.64 -16.91
CA LEU A 58 -11.03 -5.47 -16.36
C LEU A 58 -11.94 -4.65 -15.44
N GLU A 59 -13.19 -4.41 -15.86
CA GLU A 59 -14.20 -3.75 -15.05
C GLU A 59 -14.45 -4.50 -13.73
N HIS A 60 -14.61 -5.82 -13.80
CA HIS A 60 -14.79 -6.64 -12.61
C HIS A 60 -13.59 -6.52 -11.66
N GLN A 61 -12.36 -6.65 -12.16
CA GLN A 61 -11.14 -6.50 -11.35
C GLN A 61 -11.04 -5.14 -10.68
N LEU A 62 -11.40 -4.07 -11.40
CA LEU A 62 -11.42 -2.71 -10.87
C LEU A 62 -12.48 -2.56 -9.79
N ASN A 63 -13.68 -3.09 -9.99
CA ASN A 63 -14.75 -3.05 -8.99
C ASN A 63 -14.36 -3.79 -7.71
N GLU A 64 -13.83 -5.00 -7.81
CA GLU A 64 -13.35 -5.75 -6.63
C GLU A 64 -12.24 -4.99 -5.90
N GLY A 65 -11.27 -4.43 -6.65
CA GLY A 65 -10.21 -3.61 -6.07
C GLY A 65 -10.73 -2.35 -5.37
N LEU A 66 -11.73 -1.69 -5.95
CA LEU A 66 -12.37 -0.51 -5.35
C LEU A 66 -13.14 -0.86 -4.08
N LEU A 67 -13.86 -2.00 -4.07
CA LEU A 67 -14.55 -2.50 -2.87
C LEU A 67 -13.55 -2.79 -1.75
N ALA A 68 -12.46 -3.50 -2.05
CA ALA A 68 -11.42 -3.79 -1.05
C ALA A 68 -10.80 -2.51 -0.46
N ILE A 69 -10.53 -1.51 -1.30
CA ILE A 69 -10.01 -0.21 -0.84
C ILE A 69 -11.03 0.52 0.03
N LYS A 70 -12.31 0.46 -0.33
CA LYS A 70 -13.40 1.06 0.43
C LYS A 70 -13.47 0.44 1.82
N ASP A 71 -13.52 -0.89 1.90
CA ASP A 71 -13.63 -1.63 3.15
C ASP A 71 -12.44 -1.34 4.06
N MET A 72 -11.21 -1.34 3.52
CA MET A 72 -10.00 -0.99 4.27
C MET A 72 -10.04 0.44 4.82
N LYS A 73 -10.58 1.40 4.04
CA LYS A 73 -10.74 2.78 4.50
C LYS A 73 -11.80 2.91 5.60
N GLU A 74 -12.90 2.19 5.46
CA GLU A 74 -14.00 2.18 6.43
C GLU A 74 -13.55 1.58 7.76
N GLU A 75 -12.87 0.43 7.72
CA GLU A 75 -12.29 -0.21 8.91
C GLU A 75 -11.32 0.74 9.64
N LYS A 76 -10.43 1.39 8.90
CA LYS A 76 -9.49 2.37 9.47
C LYS A 76 -10.23 3.53 10.13
N ALA A 77 -11.25 4.08 9.47
CA ALA A 77 -12.01 5.20 10.00
C ALA A 77 -12.77 4.83 11.29
N VAL A 78 -13.33 3.62 11.34
CA VAL A 78 -14.00 3.09 12.55
C VAL A 78 -12.99 2.97 13.69
N LEU A 79 -11.82 2.38 13.45
CA LEU A 79 -10.78 2.21 14.46
C LEU A 79 -10.29 3.55 15.04
N GLU A 80 -10.04 4.54 14.18
CA GLU A 80 -9.64 5.89 14.59
C GLU A 80 -10.72 6.55 15.45
N SER A 81 -11.98 6.47 15.02
CA SER A 81 -13.13 7.01 15.75
C SER A 81 -13.29 6.37 17.13
N GLU A 82 -13.17 5.05 17.22
CA GLU A 82 -13.20 4.35 18.50
C GLU A 82 -12.06 4.76 19.43
N THR A 83 -10.86 4.93 18.89
CA THR A 83 -9.67 5.33 19.64
C THR A 83 -9.87 6.71 20.25
N LEU A 84 -10.32 7.67 19.45
CA LEU A 84 -10.61 9.02 19.93
C LEU A 84 -11.72 9.03 20.99
N ARG A 85 -12.79 8.26 20.79
CA ARG A 85 -13.86 8.12 21.79
C ARG A 85 -13.36 7.51 23.11
N ARG A 86 -12.45 6.54 23.06
CA ARG A 86 -11.83 5.95 24.25
C ARG A 86 -10.98 6.98 24.99
N GLN A 87 -10.14 7.73 24.27
CA GLN A 87 -9.31 8.78 24.85
C GLN A 87 -10.14 9.89 25.49
N ALA A 88 -11.20 10.36 24.81
CA ALA A 88 -12.11 11.36 25.36
C ALA A 88 -12.79 10.87 26.66
N ARG A 89 -13.23 9.60 26.69
CA ARG A 89 -13.79 9.01 27.92
C ARG A 89 -12.77 8.93 29.05
N GLN A 90 -11.54 8.55 28.76
CA GLN A 90 -10.46 8.50 29.77
C GLN A 90 -10.15 9.88 30.33
N ALA A 91 -10.01 10.88 29.46
CA ALA A 91 -9.79 12.27 29.87
C ALA A 91 -10.95 12.81 30.73
N PHE A 92 -12.20 12.50 30.35
CA PHE A 92 -13.38 12.89 31.13
C PHE A 92 -13.39 12.26 32.53
N ILE A 93 -13.06 10.98 32.66
CA ILE A 93 -12.96 10.30 33.95
C ILE A 93 -11.87 10.93 34.80
N PHE A 94 -10.69 11.17 34.23
CA PHE A 94 -9.55 11.77 34.94
C PHE A 94 -9.91 13.16 35.51
N VAL A 95 -10.47 14.04 34.68
CA VAL A 95 -10.93 15.37 35.12
C VAL A 95 -12.01 15.28 36.21
N SER A 96 -12.93 14.33 36.09
CA SER A 96 -14.01 14.16 37.08
C SER A 96 -13.48 13.72 38.45
N ILE A 97 -12.45 12.87 38.48
CA ILE A 97 -11.79 12.45 39.73
C ILE A 97 -11.03 13.63 40.35
N ASP A 98 -10.28 14.40 39.55
CA ASP A 98 -9.52 15.55 40.04
C ASP A 98 -10.42 16.63 40.65
N LEU A 99 -11.59 16.94 40.05
CA LEU A 99 -12.54 17.88 40.64
C LEU A 99 -13.14 17.41 41.97
N GLN A 100 -13.32 16.10 42.18
CA GLN A 100 -13.82 15.55 43.44
C GLN A 100 -12.80 15.67 44.60
N SER A 101 -11.53 15.90 44.29
CA SER A 101 -10.47 16.13 45.30
C SER A 101 -10.35 17.60 45.74
N ILE A 102 -11.06 18.54 45.09
CA ILE A 102 -10.93 20.00 45.26
C ILE A 102 -12.08 20.61 46.12
N THR A 103 -13.04 19.83 46.62
CA THR A 103 -14.04 20.38 47.56
C THR A 103 -13.43 20.50 48.97
N PRO A 104 -13.22 21.71 49.52
CA PRO A 104 -12.81 21.83 50.91
C PRO A 104 -13.96 21.37 51.81
N PRO A 105 -13.69 20.73 52.97
CA PRO A 105 -14.73 20.46 53.94
C PRO A 105 -15.23 21.80 54.49
N PHE A 106 -16.37 22.27 53.99
CA PHE A 106 -17.10 23.36 54.61
C PHE A 106 -17.54 22.91 56.00
N SER A 107 -16.74 23.24 57.01
CA SER A 107 -17.18 23.26 58.40
C SER A 107 -17.93 24.57 58.60
N PHE A 108 -19.26 24.54 58.49
CA PHE A 108 -20.09 25.66 58.94
C PHE A 108 -20.02 25.73 60.47
N PRO A 109 -19.70 26.88 61.08
CA PRO A 109 -19.80 27.00 62.52
C PRO A 109 -21.27 26.91 62.92
N VAL A 110 -21.60 25.92 63.74
CA VAL A 110 -22.86 25.90 64.49
C VAL A 110 -22.82 27.08 65.46
N VAL A 111 -23.71 28.03 65.26
CA VAL A 111 -24.04 29.05 66.26
C VAL A 111 -24.87 28.33 67.34
N THR A 112 -24.26 28.08 68.49
CA THR A 112 -25.01 27.81 69.73
C THR A 112 -25.20 29.14 70.46
N ASP A 113 -26.47 29.48 70.67
CA ASP A 113 -26.96 30.56 71.54
C ASP A 113 -26.61 30.28 73.03
#